data_AF-A0A944BCQ1-F1
#
_entry.id   AF-A0A944BCQ1-F1
#
_cell.length_a   1.000
_cell.length_b   1.000
_cell.length_c   1.000
_cell.angle_alpha   90.00
_cell.angle_beta   90.00
_cell.angle_gamma   90.00
#
_symmetry.space_group_name_H-M   'P 1'
#
loop_
_entity.id
_entity.type
_entity.pdbx_description
1 polymer ?
#
loop_
_entity_poly.entity_id
_entity_poly.type
_entity_poly.pdbx_seq_one_letter_code
_entity_poly.pdbx_strand_id
1 'polypeptide(L)'
;MTENKNLEEFKKELIANIDGRVQNKIIEQANADLLKKLINQAETETEAINIAALGTTYKRTGFHFDKRLEKISNDIKYKLKDEKLSFVNDASRQTHELIIGDNYDALQNLLITYKGKIDVVYIDPPYGKDSMGEFAKTNYDNSITRDNLLSMLYSRLLLAKRLLSEDGVIFCSIDDKNQAYVKCLFDEVFGEENFIDSLHWKRKKQPSFLAKHTAKVMEYVLVYAKSYNQLKKLSIETLSDDTKKVVNLTNQESVRHFKSGVKVKCGISGVIKKGVYKVKTMSVEYLDDVFYENGKTTNDVDVRALFSVSQEKIDKFISENLLFITINKGLRRDVSEEEQNNRKSITDLLLDWGDNQDSEKELKLIFVDKIFDYAKPIKLIFNLVKSFCSDSCTVLDFFAGTGTTGQAVMELNRQDGGNRKFILCQVNEKTDTTPNGIAYDVTTKRLKRIMSGECYDGTKDFPWLKDNEPYMDNLNVYEIGKVSKTEHTTGKTAFDKIDETCYGLPKFEKLTDKIEWVCRNFENATKMGE
;
A
#
# COMPACT_ATOMS: atom_id res chain seq x y z
N MET A 1 19.20 -59.98 4.19
CA MET A 1 18.51 -59.49 2.97
C MET A 1 17.65 -58.24 3.21
N THR A 2 17.61 -57.69 4.43
CA THR A 2 16.77 -56.54 4.80
C THR A 2 17.44 -55.18 4.58
N GLU A 3 18.77 -55.07 4.63
CA GLU A 3 19.49 -53.79 4.42
C GLU A 3 19.49 -53.30 2.96
N ASN A 4 19.64 -54.20 1.97
CA ASN A 4 19.67 -53.80 0.54
C ASN A 4 18.35 -53.25 0.00
N LYS A 5 17.21 -53.55 0.65
CA LYS A 5 15.91 -52.99 0.24
C LYS A 5 15.79 -51.50 0.56
N ASN A 6 16.44 -51.04 1.62
CA ASN A 6 16.34 -49.65 2.08
C ASN A 6 17.13 -48.69 1.18
N LEU A 7 18.33 -49.10 0.74
CA LEU A 7 19.19 -48.28 -0.13
C LEU A 7 18.58 -48.06 -1.52
N GLU A 8 17.97 -49.09 -2.12
CA GLU A 8 17.37 -48.98 -3.45
C GLU A 8 16.10 -48.12 -3.47
N GLU A 9 15.32 -48.11 -2.38
CA GLU A 9 14.20 -47.17 -2.21
C GLU A 9 14.71 -45.72 -2.03
N PHE A 10 15.76 -45.52 -1.23
CA PHE A 10 16.40 -44.21 -1.03
C PHE A 10 16.98 -43.62 -2.33
N LYS A 11 17.67 -44.45 -3.15
CA LYS A 11 18.16 -44.04 -4.48
C LYS A 11 17.03 -43.58 -5.41
N LYS A 12 15.88 -44.28 -5.39
CA LYS A 12 14.70 -43.89 -6.19
C LYS A 12 14.15 -42.53 -5.78
N GLU A 13 14.12 -42.24 -4.48
CA GLU A 13 13.69 -40.94 -3.97
C GLU A 13 14.62 -39.81 -4.44
N LEU A 14 15.94 -40.02 -4.36
CA LEU A 14 16.93 -39.07 -4.88
C LEU A 14 16.79 -38.84 -6.40
N ILE A 15 16.52 -39.91 -7.17
CA ILE A 15 16.29 -39.83 -8.62
C ILE A 15 15.00 -39.06 -8.93
N ALA A 16 13.91 -39.33 -8.21
CA ALA A 16 12.65 -38.60 -8.36
C ALA A 16 12.82 -37.09 -8.04
N ASN A 17 13.65 -36.76 -7.05
CA ASN A 17 14.00 -35.37 -6.75
C ASN A 17 14.76 -34.71 -7.91
N ILE A 18 15.71 -35.42 -8.54
CA ILE A 18 16.41 -34.93 -9.74
C ILE A 18 15.45 -34.71 -10.91
N ASP A 19 14.49 -35.61 -11.13
CA ASP A 19 13.47 -35.47 -12.17
C ASP A 19 12.59 -34.23 -11.97
N GLY A 20 12.16 -33.96 -10.74
CA GLY A 20 11.45 -32.72 -10.40
C GLY A 20 12.26 -31.45 -10.72
N ARG A 21 13.59 -31.50 -10.56
CA ARG A 21 14.49 -30.37 -10.87
C ARG A 21 14.61 -30.11 -12.38
N VAL A 22 14.56 -31.15 -13.21
CA VAL A 22 14.52 -31.01 -14.66
C VAL A 22 13.21 -30.34 -15.09
N GLN A 23 12.08 -30.76 -14.52
CA GLN A 23 10.77 -30.15 -14.80
C GLN A 23 10.74 -28.66 -14.43
N ASN A 24 11.37 -28.30 -13.32
CA ASN A 24 11.51 -26.91 -12.87
C ASN A 24 12.62 -26.12 -13.59
N LYS A 25 13.26 -26.70 -14.63
CA LYS A 25 14.34 -26.08 -15.42
C LYS A 25 15.56 -25.66 -14.59
N ILE A 26 15.83 -26.36 -13.50
CA ILE A 26 16.97 -26.10 -12.58
C ILE A 26 18.24 -26.78 -13.10
N ILE A 27 18.12 -27.97 -13.70
CA ILE A 27 19.23 -28.78 -14.21
C ILE A 27 18.92 -29.21 -15.64
N GLU A 28 19.92 -29.15 -16.52
CA GLU A 28 19.82 -29.68 -17.88
C GLU A 28 19.69 -31.21 -17.90
N GLN A 29 18.91 -31.74 -18.83
CA GLN A 29 18.64 -33.18 -18.95
C GLN A 29 19.94 -34.02 -18.96
N ALA A 30 20.97 -33.59 -19.70
CA ALA A 30 22.23 -34.32 -19.81
C ALA A 30 22.97 -34.46 -18.46
N ASN A 31 22.93 -33.41 -17.63
CA ASN A 31 23.54 -33.42 -16.30
C ASN A 31 22.72 -34.28 -15.32
N ALA A 32 21.38 -34.22 -15.41
CA ALA A 32 20.49 -35.06 -14.63
C ALA A 32 20.72 -36.56 -14.93
N ASP A 33 20.89 -36.93 -16.20
CA ASP A 33 21.11 -38.32 -16.61
C ASP A 33 22.44 -38.88 -16.08
N LEU A 34 23.50 -38.06 -16.07
CA LEU A 34 24.78 -38.42 -15.46
C LEU A 34 24.64 -38.67 -13.95
N LEU A 35 23.97 -37.77 -13.24
CA LEU A 35 23.77 -37.87 -11.79
C LEU A 35 22.94 -39.11 -11.42
N LYS A 36 21.88 -39.41 -12.18
CA LYS A 36 21.08 -40.64 -11.98
C LYS A 36 21.92 -41.89 -12.17
N LYS A 37 22.81 -41.92 -13.18
CA LYS A 37 23.71 -43.05 -13.41
C LYS A 37 24.65 -43.27 -12.23
N LEU A 38 25.22 -42.19 -11.70
CA LEU A 38 26.12 -42.23 -10.55
C LEU A 38 25.39 -42.64 -9.26
N ILE A 39 24.18 -42.13 -9.00
CA ILE A 39 23.36 -42.51 -7.83
C ILE A 39 23.00 -44.00 -7.83
N ASN A 40 22.65 -44.55 -9.00
CA ASN A 40 22.36 -45.98 -9.12
C ASN A 40 23.60 -46.84 -8.79
N GLN A 41 24.79 -46.34 -9.09
CA GLN A 41 26.07 -47.00 -8.82
C GLN A 41 26.59 -46.83 -7.38
N ALA A 42 25.98 -45.95 -6.58
CA ALA A 42 26.40 -45.73 -5.21
C ALA A 42 26.22 -46.97 -4.34
N GLU A 43 27.23 -47.31 -3.54
CA GLU A 43 27.21 -48.49 -2.66
C GLU A 43 26.68 -48.14 -1.26
N THR A 44 26.60 -46.86 -0.92
CA THR A 44 26.13 -46.35 0.37
C THR A 44 25.19 -45.15 0.22
N GLU A 45 24.35 -44.89 1.23
CA GLU A 45 23.47 -43.71 1.26
C GLU A 45 24.27 -42.40 1.23
N THR A 46 25.38 -42.34 1.98
CA THR A 46 26.28 -41.17 2.03
C THR A 46 26.87 -40.84 0.66
N GLU A 47 27.27 -41.86 -0.10
CA GLU A 47 27.78 -41.69 -1.46
C GLU A 47 26.68 -41.19 -2.40
N ALA A 48 25.47 -41.77 -2.33
CA ALA A 48 24.33 -41.32 -3.12
C ALA A 48 23.96 -39.86 -2.83
N ILE A 49 24.02 -39.44 -1.55
CA ILE A 49 23.80 -38.05 -1.12
C ILE A 49 24.88 -37.12 -1.69
N ASN A 50 26.15 -37.49 -1.59
CA ASN A 50 27.26 -36.68 -2.10
C ASN A 50 27.18 -36.51 -3.62
N ILE A 51 26.82 -37.58 -4.35
CA ILE A 51 26.61 -37.53 -5.80
C ILE A 51 25.42 -36.63 -6.15
N ALA A 52 24.28 -36.79 -5.46
CA ALA A 52 23.12 -35.93 -5.65
C ALA A 52 23.45 -34.45 -5.38
N ALA A 53 24.37 -34.17 -4.46
CA ALA A 53 24.86 -32.85 -4.13
C ALA A 53 25.80 -32.24 -5.19
N LEU A 54 26.49 -33.04 -6.03
CA LEU A 54 27.32 -32.50 -7.12
C LEU A 54 26.51 -31.71 -8.17
N GLY A 55 25.22 -32.04 -8.34
CA GLY A 55 24.27 -31.27 -9.15
C GLY A 55 23.64 -30.07 -8.42
N THR A 56 24.04 -29.78 -7.18
CA THR A 56 23.40 -28.80 -6.29
C THR A 56 24.23 -27.55 -6.04
N THR A 57 25.23 -27.23 -6.87
CA THR A 57 25.83 -25.89 -6.83
C THR A 57 24.78 -24.88 -7.28
N TYR A 58 23.91 -24.47 -6.35
CA TYR A 58 23.00 -23.36 -6.49
C TYR A 58 23.85 -22.12 -6.72
N LYS A 59 24.06 -21.75 -7.99
CA LYS A 59 24.26 -20.35 -8.28
C LYS A 59 22.89 -19.70 -8.10
N ARG A 60 22.67 -19.07 -6.95
CA ARG A 60 21.64 -18.03 -6.83
C ARG A 60 21.94 -17.01 -7.93
N THR A 61 21.18 -17.05 -9.02
CA THR A 61 21.28 -16.07 -10.10
C THR A 61 20.26 -14.96 -9.83
N GLY A 62 20.65 -13.69 -10.04
CA GLY A 62 19.80 -12.52 -9.79
C GLY A 62 20.23 -11.70 -8.56
N PHE A 63 19.50 -10.62 -8.26
CA PHE A 63 19.65 -9.89 -7.01
C PHE A 63 19.00 -10.69 -5.89
N HIS A 64 19.75 -10.97 -4.82
CA HIS A 64 19.24 -11.58 -3.60
C HIS A 64 19.68 -10.72 -2.44
N PHE A 65 18.78 -10.44 -1.51
CA PHE A 65 19.11 -9.66 -0.31
C PHE A 65 19.35 -10.59 0.86
N ASP A 66 20.55 -10.51 1.44
CA ASP A 66 20.86 -11.29 2.62
C ASP A 66 20.07 -10.76 3.81
N LYS A 67 19.44 -11.69 4.53
CA LYS A 67 18.79 -11.36 5.79
C LYS A 67 19.85 -10.88 6.77
N ARG A 68 19.64 -9.69 7.36
CA ARG A 68 20.47 -9.27 8.49
C ARG A 68 20.33 -10.32 9.61
N LEU A 69 21.44 -10.82 10.12
CA LEU A 69 21.46 -11.56 11.38
C LEU A 69 21.07 -10.58 12.49
N GLU A 70 19.76 -10.51 12.78
CA GLU A 70 19.25 -9.86 13.98
C GLU A 70 19.91 -10.54 15.20
N LYS A 71 20.37 -9.76 16.18
CA LYS A 71 20.89 -10.35 17.43
C LYS A 71 19.75 -11.17 18.04
N ILE A 72 19.88 -12.49 18.03
CA ILE A 72 18.96 -13.39 18.71
C ILE A 72 19.11 -13.11 20.20
N SER A 73 18.28 -12.20 20.69
CA SER A 73 18.18 -11.92 22.11
C SER A 73 17.36 -13.03 22.76
N ASN A 74 17.76 -13.43 23.97
CA ASN A 74 16.94 -14.27 24.84
C ASN A 74 15.77 -13.49 25.47
N ASP A 75 15.50 -12.26 25.05
CA ASP A 75 14.40 -11.45 25.55
C ASP A 75 13.11 -11.68 24.73
N ILE A 76 11.98 -11.71 25.42
CA ILE A 76 10.65 -11.54 24.83
C ILE A 76 10.33 -10.04 24.76
N LYS A 77 9.92 -9.58 23.59
CA LYS A 77 9.47 -8.20 23.33
C LYS A 77 7.95 -8.14 23.39
N TYR A 78 7.40 -7.18 24.12
CA TYR A 78 5.95 -7.09 24.33
C TYR A 78 5.45 -5.63 24.39
N LYS A 79 4.21 -5.40 23.97
CA LYS A 79 3.50 -4.12 24.16
C LYS A 79 3.26 -3.83 25.64
N LEU A 80 3.68 -2.66 26.09
CA LEU A 80 3.38 -2.08 27.40
C LEU A 80 2.59 -0.79 27.18
N LYS A 81 1.37 -0.68 27.68
CA LYS A 81 0.58 0.55 27.52
C LYS A 81 1.18 1.69 28.36
N ASP A 82 1.36 2.85 27.74
CA ASP A 82 1.70 4.10 28.42
C ASP A 82 0.41 4.84 28.76
N GLU A 83 -0.01 4.80 30.02
CA GLU A 83 -1.24 5.45 30.50
C GLU A 83 -1.14 6.99 30.55
N LYS A 84 0.07 7.56 30.50
CA LYS A 84 0.25 9.03 30.49
C LYS A 84 0.10 9.59 29.08
N LEU A 85 0.55 8.83 28.08
CA LEU A 85 0.47 9.21 26.68
C LEU A 85 -0.82 8.73 26.01
N SER A 86 -1.45 7.70 26.54
CA SER A 86 -2.79 7.26 26.09
C SER A 86 -3.87 8.22 26.57
N PHE A 87 -4.88 8.46 25.74
CA PHE A 87 -6.02 9.31 26.10
C PHE A 87 -7.31 8.90 25.38
N VAL A 88 -8.42 9.19 26.04
CA VAL A 88 -9.78 9.03 25.50
C VAL A 88 -10.42 10.41 25.51
N ASN A 89 -10.76 10.92 24.32
CA ASN A 89 -11.48 12.18 24.16
C ASN A 89 -12.99 11.94 24.11
N ASP A 90 -13.43 10.87 23.42
CA ASP A 90 -14.84 10.49 23.28
C ASP A 90 -14.95 8.97 23.10
N ALA A 91 -15.60 8.29 24.04
CA ALA A 91 -15.74 6.83 24.03
C ALA A 91 -16.56 6.28 22.83
N SER A 92 -17.32 7.13 22.13
CA SER A 92 -18.06 6.76 20.92
C SER A 92 -17.21 6.84 19.65
N ARG A 93 -16.03 7.47 19.72
CA ARG A 93 -15.12 7.70 18.58
C ARG A 93 -14.11 6.57 18.41
N GLN A 94 -13.39 6.59 17.29
CA GLN A 94 -12.41 5.55 16.98
C GLN A 94 -11.23 5.61 17.93
N THR A 95 -10.67 4.44 18.24
CA THR A 95 -9.42 4.33 19.00
C THR A 95 -8.31 3.84 18.09
N HIS A 96 -7.21 4.59 18.06
CA HIS A 96 -6.04 4.34 17.25
C HIS A 96 -4.85 3.88 18.10
N GLU A 97 -3.82 3.32 17.46
CA GLU A 97 -2.61 2.84 18.16
C GLU A 97 -1.34 3.58 17.70
N LEU A 98 -0.49 3.95 18.65
CA LEU A 98 0.90 4.33 18.42
C LEU A 98 1.80 3.38 19.23
N ILE A 99 2.77 2.77 18.57
CA ILE A 99 3.76 1.88 19.19
C ILE A 99 5.13 2.55 19.12
N ILE A 100 5.70 2.85 20.27
CA ILE A 100 7.04 3.43 20.43
C ILE A 100 8.05 2.31 20.65
N GLY A 101 8.98 2.17 19.71
CA GLY A 101 9.99 1.10 19.75
C GLY A 101 10.57 0.79 18.37
N ASP A 102 11.45 -0.20 18.31
CA ASP A 102 11.91 -0.71 17.03
C ASP A 102 10.72 -1.31 16.26
N ASN A 103 10.60 -0.92 14.99
CA ASN A 103 9.50 -1.33 14.14
C ASN A 103 9.50 -2.83 13.84
N TYR A 104 10.65 -3.53 13.85
CA TYR A 104 10.68 -4.98 13.74
C TYR A 104 9.95 -5.65 14.91
N ASP A 105 10.29 -5.26 16.15
CA ASP A 105 9.65 -5.77 17.36
C ASP A 105 8.15 -5.39 17.41
N ALA A 106 7.80 -4.19 16.97
CA ALA A 106 6.42 -3.74 16.86
C ALA A 106 5.61 -4.59 15.87
N LEU A 107 6.15 -4.85 14.68
CA LEU A 107 5.51 -5.69 13.67
C LEU A 107 5.35 -7.15 14.14
N GLN A 108 6.34 -7.70 14.86
CA GLN A 108 6.20 -9.02 15.50
C GLN A 108 5.04 -9.05 16.50
N ASN A 109 4.91 -8.01 17.33
CA ASN A 109 3.81 -7.90 18.29
C ASN A 109 2.46 -7.73 17.59
N LEU A 110 2.40 -6.97 16.49
CA LEU A 110 1.19 -6.80 15.69
C LEU A 110 0.74 -8.12 15.04
N LEU A 111 1.63 -9.07 14.75
CA LEU A 111 1.22 -10.37 14.20
C LEU A 111 0.32 -11.18 15.15
N ILE A 112 0.35 -10.89 16.45
CA ILE A 112 -0.50 -11.57 17.44
C ILE A 112 -1.98 -11.18 17.23
N THR A 113 -2.25 -9.93 16.85
CA THR A 113 -3.62 -9.39 16.73
C THR A 113 -4.07 -9.11 15.30
N TYR A 114 -3.15 -8.72 14.42
CA TYR A 114 -3.40 -8.15 13.10
C TYR A 114 -2.88 -8.99 11.92
N LYS A 115 -2.46 -10.24 12.14
CA LYS A 115 -2.08 -11.13 11.04
C LYS A 115 -3.21 -11.26 10.02
N GLY A 116 -2.95 -10.85 8.77
CA GLY A 116 -3.93 -10.86 7.68
C GLY A 116 -5.05 -9.81 7.79
N LYS A 117 -4.89 -8.75 8.59
CA LYS A 117 -5.94 -7.76 8.90
C LYS A 117 -5.58 -6.30 8.59
N ILE A 118 -4.39 -6.03 8.08
CA ILE A 118 -3.98 -4.68 7.69
C ILE A 118 -4.33 -4.49 6.21
N ASP A 119 -5.12 -3.48 5.89
CA ASP A 119 -5.58 -3.27 4.51
C ASP A 119 -4.61 -2.38 3.73
N VAL A 120 -4.08 -1.35 4.39
CA VAL A 120 -3.16 -0.39 3.78
C VAL A 120 -1.91 -0.26 4.63
N VAL A 121 -0.75 -0.43 4.01
CA VAL A 121 0.54 -0.08 4.61
C VAL A 121 1.10 1.12 3.87
N TYR A 122 1.52 2.15 4.60
CA TYR A 122 2.34 3.22 4.04
C TYR A 122 3.68 3.24 4.78
N ILE A 123 4.78 3.39 4.05
CA ILE A 123 6.09 3.59 4.64
C ILE A 123 6.89 4.67 3.93
N ASP A 124 7.65 5.41 4.72
CA ASP A 124 8.66 6.38 4.27
C ASP A 124 10.00 6.06 4.95
N PRO A 125 10.68 4.98 4.52
CA PRO A 125 11.91 4.55 5.16
C PRO A 125 13.04 5.59 4.99
N PRO A 126 14.03 5.61 5.90
CA PRO A 126 15.16 6.52 5.76
C PRO A 126 15.91 6.28 4.45
N TYR A 127 16.25 7.35 3.75
CA TYR A 127 16.96 7.27 2.48
C TYR A 127 18.44 6.92 2.75
N GLY A 128 18.91 5.81 2.17
CA GLY A 128 20.25 5.29 2.41
C GLY A 128 21.36 6.11 1.74
N LYS A 129 22.60 5.95 2.23
CA LYS A 129 23.83 6.51 1.66
C LYS A 129 24.23 5.78 0.37
N ASP A 130 24.72 6.53 -0.63
CA ASP A 130 25.27 5.96 -1.87
C ASP A 130 26.77 5.60 -1.75
N SER A 131 27.27 4.89 -2.77
CA SER A 131 28.68 4.46 -2.87
C SER A 131 29.68 5.61 -3.02
N MET A 132 29.21 6.82 -3.32
CA MET A 132 30.04 8.05 -3.46
C MET A 132 30.14 8.82 -2.13
N GLY A 133 29.44 8.36 -1.11
CA GLY A 133 29.51 8.95 0.21
C GLY A 133 28.47 10.05 0.47
N GLU A 134 27.63 10.40 -0.51
CA GLU A 134 26.68 11.49 -0.37
C GLU A 134 25.43 11.05 0.39
N PHE A 135 25.14 11.78 1.47
CA PHE A 135 24.00 11.54 2.33
C PHE A 135 22.69 11.96 1.66
N ALA A 136 21.67 11.13 1.76
CA ALA A 136 20.32 11.65 1.66
C ALA A 136 20.06 12.54 2.89
N LYS A 137 19.47 13.71 2.69
CA LYS A 137 19.11 14.58 3.81
C LYS A 137 17.91 13.96 4.52
N THR A 138 18.09 13.50 5.75
CA THR A 138 17.03 12.92 6.58
C THR A 138 17.05 13.59 7.96
N ASN A 139 16.04 13.30 8.79
CA ASN A 139 16.01 13.76 10.19
C ASN A 139 16.70 12.78 11.16
N TYR A 140 17.40 11.76 10.65
CA TYR A 140 18.02 10.71 11.44
C TYR A 140 19.54 10.89 11.42
N ASP A 141 20.17 10.83 12.58
CA ASP A 141 21.63 11.03 12.73
C ASP A 141 22.40 9.77 12.30
N ASN A 142 21.75 8.61 12.36
CA ASN A 142 22.32 7.35 11.92
C ASN A 142 22.31 7.23 10.40
N SER A 143 23.42 7.57 9.75
CA SER A 143 23.60 7.33 8.32
C SER A 143 23.58 5.83 8.01
N ILE A 144 22.51 5.34 7.38
CA ILE A 144 22.37 3.94 7.00
C ILE A 144 22.98 3.74 5.60
N THR A 145 23.90 2.78 5.44
CA THR A 145 24.37 2.36 4.11
C THR A 145 23.24 1.72 3.33
N ARG A 146 23.29 1.72 2.00
CA ARG A 146 22.29 1.03 1.18
C ARG A 146 22.06 -0.43 1.61
N ASP A 147 23.14 -1.17 1.85
CA ASP A 147 23.03 -2.58 2.27
C ASP A 147 22.34 -2.72 3.63
N ASN A 148 22.63 -1.82 4.58
CA ASN A 148 21.95 -1.82 5.87
C ASN A 148 20.47 -1.45 5.73
N LEU A 149 20.12 -0.52 4.83
CA LEU A 149 18.72 -0.15 4.55
C LEU A 149 17.97 -1.34 3.98
N LEU A 150 18.52 -2.00 2.96
CA LEU A 150 17.91 -3.16 2.32
C LEU A 150 17.75 -4.32 3.28
N SER A 151 18.80 -4.63 4.06
CA SER A 151 18.76 -5.74 5.02
C SER A 151 17.77 -5.46 6.18
N MET A 152 17.67 -4.21 6.62
CA MET A 152 16.68 -3.76 7.62
C MET A 152 15.26 -3.86 7.06
N LEU A 153 15.03 -3.40 5.83
CA LEU A 153 13.73 -3.43 5.18
C LEU A 153 13.28 -4.86 4.90
N TYR A 154 14.16 -5.75 4.44
CA TYR A 154 13.83 -7.13 4.12
C TYR A 154 13.07 -7.83 5.25
N SER A 155 13.61 -7.80 6.47
CA SER A 155 13.00 -8.45 7.64
C SER A 155 11.64 -7.84 7.99
N ARG A 156 11.48 -6.53 7.82
CA ARG A 156 10.23 -5.80 8.11
C ARG A 156 9.17 -6.02 7.04
N LEU A 157 9.55 -6.08 5.76
CA LEU A 157 8.65 -6.33 4.65
C LEU A 157 8.08 -7.76 4.70
N LEU A 158 8.86 -8.76 5.13
CA LEU A 158 8.37 -10.11 5.39
C LEU A 158 7.25 -10.12 6.45
N LEU A 159 7.41 -9.35 7.53
CA LEU A 159 6.38 -9.20 8.57
C LEU A 159 5.17 -8.40 8.05
N ALA A 160 5.40 -7.30 7.34
CA ALA A 160 4.35 -6.48 6.72
C ALA A 160 3.49 -7.30 5.75
N LYS A 161 4.11 -8.13 4.90
CA LYS A 161 3.40 -9.05 3.99
C LYS A 161 2.49 -10.02 4.75
N ARG A 162 2.86 -10.44 5.97
CA ARG A 162 2.03 -11.33 6.81
C ARG A 162 0.91 -10.61 7.55
N LEU A 163 1.07 -9.31 7.78
CA LEU A 163 0.05 -8.45 8.40
C LEU A 163 -1.02 -8.03 7.38
N LEU A 164 -0.64 -7.83 6.12
CA LEU A 164 -1.56 -7.44 5.05
C LEU A 164 -2.71 -8.44 4.85
N SER A 165 -3.93 -7.93 4.68
CA SER A 165 -5.08 -8.67 4.16
C SER A 165 -4.81 -9.15 2.74
N GLU A 166 -5.59 -10.12 2.25
CA GLU A 166 -5.41 -10.67 0.90
C GLU A 166 -5.60 -9.62 -0.20
N ASP A 167 -6.51 -8.67 -0.02
CA ASP A 167 -6.73 -7.52 -0.91
C ASP A 167 -5.90 -6.29 -0.54
N GLY A 168 -5.00 -6.41 0.44
CA GLY A 168 -4.23 -5.30 0.99
C GLY A 168 -3.15 -4.77 0.06
N VAL A 169 -2.77 -3.51 0.28
CA VAL A 169 -1.79 -2.76 -0.53
C VAL A 169 -0.71 -2.13 0.35
N ILE A 170 0.51 -2.10 -0.15
CA ILE A 170 1.63 -1.36 0.45
C ILE A 170 2.11 -0.26 -0.50
N PHE A 171 2.26 0.94 0.06
CA PHE A 171 2.85 2.12 -0.57
C PHE A 171 4.19 2.44 0.10
N CYS A 172 5.25 2.61 -0.69
CA CYS A 172 6.58 2.96 -0.18
C CYS A 172 7.12 4.21 -0.89
N SER A 173 7.24 5.32 -0.15
CA SER A 173 7.96 6.49 -0.65
C SER A 173 9.47 6.20 -0.72
N ILE A 174 10.10 6.59 -1.82
CA ILE A 174 11.54 6.38 -2.02
C ILE A 174 12.15 7.37 -3.01
N ASP A 175 13.42 7.70 -2.81
CA ASP A 175 14.18 8.56 -3.69
C ASP A 175 14.71 7.83 -4.94
N ASP A 176 15.17 8.61 -5.92
CA ASP A 176 15.72 8.07 -7.16
C ASP A 176 17.00 7.25 -6.97
N LYS A 177 17.73 7.47 -5.86
CA LYS A 177 18.98 6.77 -5.56
C LYS A 177 18.74 5.31 -5.14
N ASN A 178 17.66 5.05 -4.41
CA ASN A 178 17.39 3.75 -3.81
C ASN A 178 16.21 3.02 -4.48
N GLN A 179 15.36 3.71 -5.26
CA GLN A 179 14.14 3.15 -5.84
C GLN A 179 14.35 1.81 -6.54
N ALA A 180 15.37 1.66 -7.40
CA ALA A 180 15.59 0.43 -8.14
C ALA A 180 15.94 -0.76 -7.22
N TYR A 181 16.76 -0.53 -6.20
CA TYR A 181 17.17 -1.56 -5.24
C TYR A 181 16.01 -1.96 -4.32
N VAL A 182 15.26 -0.97 -3.84
CA VAL A 182 14.07 -1.22 -3.01
C VAL A 182 12.99 -1.92 -3.83
N LYS A 183 12.82 -1.60 -5.12
CA LYS A 183 11.92 -2.34 -5.99
C LYS A 183 12.33 -3.80 -6.13
N CYS A 184 13.61 -4.11 -6.40
CA CYS A 184 14.08 -5.49 -6.45
C CYS A 184 13.82 -6.24 -5.13
N LEU A 185 13.99 -5.55 -3.99
CA LEU A 185 13.68 -6.10 -2.67
C LEU A 185 12.18 -6.41 -2.50
N PHE A 186 11.31 -5.51 -2.97
CA PHE A 186 9.88 -5.75 -2.97
C PHE A 186 9.50 -6.89 -3.92
N ASP A 187 10.14 -7.02 -5.09
CA ASP A 187 9.93 -8.14 -6.01
C ASP A 187 10.30 -9.48 -5.34
N GLU A 188 11.40 -9.54 -4.58
CA GLU A 188 11.77 -10.74 -3.80
C GLU A 188 10.76 -11.06 -2.69
N VAL A 189 10.28 -10.05 -1.95
CA VAL A 189 9.38 -10.27 -0.81
C VAL A 189 7.94 -10.53 -1.25
N PHE A 190 7.39 -9.72 -2.15
CA PHE A 190 6.00 -9.74 -2.56
C PHE A 190 5.74 -10.62 -3.78
N GLY A 191 6.75 -10.84 -4.63
CA GLY A 191 6.60 -11.40 -5.97
C GLY A 191 6.42 -10.30 -6.99
N GLU A 192 7.13 -10.38 -8.12
CA GLU A 192 7.04 -9.41 -9.22
C GLU A 192 5.61 -9.34 -9.78
N GLU A 193 4.88 -10.45 -9.77
CA GLU A 193 3.48 -10.53 -10.19
C GLU A 193 2.53 -9.66 -9.35
N ASN A 194 2.96 -9.27 -8.15
CA ASN A 194 2.17 -8.43 -7.24
C ASN A 194 2.57 -6.94 -7.29
N PHE A 195 3.49 -6.57 -8.19
CA PHE A 195 3.80 -5.18 -8.49
C PHE A 195 2.60 -4.50 -9.17
N ILE A 196 2.22 -3.32 -8.68
CA ILE A 196 1.11 -2.53 -9.25
C ILE A 196 1.66 -1.41 -10.11
N ASP A 197 2.45 -0.49 -9.53
CA ASP A 197 3.02 0.63 -10.25
C ASP A 197 4.14 1.32 -9.44
N SER A 198 4.89 2.20 -10.10
CA SER A 198 5.83 3.15 -9.49
C SER A 198 5.34 4.57 -9.76
N LEU A 199 4.56 5.12 -8.83
CA LEU A 199 3.99 6.46 -8.96
C LEU A 199 5.09 7.53 -8.84
N HIS A 200 4.89 8.66 -9.53
CA HIS A 200 5.80 9.79 -9.56
C HIS A 200 5.14 10.98 -8.86
N TRP A 201 5.64 11.31 -7.68
CA TRP A 201 5.12 12.38 -6.84
C TRP A 201 5.91 13.68 -7.00
N LYS A 202 5.20 14.77 -7.28
CA LYS A 202 5.81 16.11 -7.41
C LYS A 202 6.08 16.73 -6.04
N ARG A 203 7.22 16.40 -5.45
CA ARG A 203 7.68 16.91 -4.15
C ARG A 203 8.10 18.39 -4.11
N LYS A 204 8.32 19.04 -5.26
CA LYS A 204 8.75 20.45 -5.35
C LYS A 204 7.91 21.20 -6.39
N LYS A 205 7.37 22.36 -6.01
CA LYS A 205 6.64 23.25 -6.93
C LYS A 205 7.51 23.74 -8.07
N GLN A 206 8.73 24.16 -7.76
CA GLN A 206 9.66 24.79 -8.70
C GLN A 206 11.00 24.04 -8.80
N PRO A 207 11.58 23.94 -10.01
CA PRO A 207 12.92 23.40 -10.22
C PRO A 207 13.98 24.30 -9.59
N SER A 208 15.12 23.71 -9.20
CA SER A 208 16.27 24.47 -8.71
C SER A 208 17.08 25.04 -9.87
N PHE A 209 17.36 26.35 -9.85
CA PHE A 209 18.26 27.02 -10.81
C PHE A 209 19.71 26.53 -10.69
N LEU A 210 20.10 25.95 -9.54
CA LEU A 210 21.44 25.43 -9.29
C LEU A 210 21.65 24.00 -9.83
N ALA A 211 20.63 23.40 -10.47
CA ALA A 211 20.76 22.07 -11.03
C ALA A 211 21.71 22.07 -12.23
N LYS A 212 22.77 21.25 -12.17
CA LYS A 212 23.79 21.17 -13.23
C LYS A 212 23.26 20.65 -14.57
N HIS A 213 22.36 19.66 -14.53
CA HIS A 213 21.86 18.97 -15.72
C HIS A 213 20.34 18.91 -15.74
N THR A 214 19.73 18.30 -14.72
CA THR A 214 18.28 18.16 -14.59
C THR A 214 17.83 18.54 -13.19
N ALA A 215 16.78 19.36 -13.10
CA ALA A 215 16.20 19.76 -11.83
C ALA A 215 15.23 18.68 -11.31
N LYS A 216 15.68 17.89 -10.34
CA LYS A 216 14.89 16.81 -9.74
C LYS A 216 13.76 17.34 -8.86
N VAL A 217 12.55 17.36 -9.40
CA VAL A 217 11.31 17.81 -8.71
C VAL A 217 10.35 16.67 -8.33
N MET A 218 10.65 15.45 -8.77
CA MET A 218 9.85 14.25 -8.48
C MET A 218 10.57 13.35 -7.46
N GLU A 219 9.78 12.54 -6.75
CA GLU A 219 10.17 11.37 -5.95
C GLU A 219 9.20 10.22 -6.30
N TYR A 220 9.50 8.98 -5.87
CA TYR A 220 8.72 7.80 -6.25
C TYR A 220 7.87 7.28 -5.09
N VAL A 221 6.75 6.64 -5.44
CA VAL A 221 5.96 5.81 -4.51
C VAL A 221 5.77 4.44 -5.16
N LEU A 222 6.44 3.42 -4.63
CA LEU A 222 6.25 2.03 -5.08
C LEU A 222 4.95 1.47 -4.53
N VAL A 223 4.21 0.75 -5.37
CA VAL A 223 2.92 0.14 -5.01
C VAL A 223 2.96 -1.36 -5.27
N TYR A 224 2.70 -2.14 -4.23
CA TYR A 224 2.55 -3.59 -4.31
C TYR A 224 1.26 -4.03 -3.64
N ALA A 225 0.61 -5.03 -4.21
CA ALA A 225 -0.48 -5.75 -3.56
C ALA A 225 0.07 -6.91 -2.72
N LYS A 226 -0.71 -7.37 -1.75
CA LYS A 226 -0.53 -8.71 -1.19
C LYS A 226 -0.82 -9.79 -2.23
N SER A 227 -1.92 -9.62 -2.96
CA SER A 227 -2.32 -10.42 -4.11
C SER A 227 -2.90 -9.52 -5.20
N TYR A 228 -2.23 -9.46 -6.34
CA TYR A 228 -2.62 -8.61 -7.48
C TYR A 228 -4.09 -8.80 -7.87
N ASN A 229 -4.53 -10.07 -7.94
CA ASN A 229 -5.87 -10.43 -8.41
C ASN A 229 -6.98 -10.09 -7.39
N GLN A 230 -6.64 -9.90 -6.13
CA GLN A 230 -7.60 -9.56 -5.07
C GLN A 230 -7.70 -8.05 -4.84
N LEU A 231 -6.65 -7.29 -5.17
CA LEU A 231 -6.64 -5.85 -5.02
C LEU A 231 -7.65 -5.21 -5.97
N LYS A 232 -8.61 -4.48 -5.40
CA LYS A 232 -9.54 -3.65 -6.17
C LYS A 232 -8.80 -2.46 -6.78
N LYS A 233 -9.36 -1.95 -7.88
CA LYS A 233 -8.84 -0.75 -8.54
C LYS A 233 -8.69 0.42 -7.55
N LEU A 234 -7.47 0.93 -7.44
CA LEU A 234 -7.15 2.14 -6.66
C LEU A 234 -7.75 3.37 -7.33
N SER A 235 -8.59 4.14 -6.62
CA SER A 235 -9.38 5.25 -7.19
C SER A 235 -9.67 6.34 -6.16
N ILE A 236 -9.57 7.61 -6.55
CA ILE A 236 -9.93 8.76 -5.70
C ILE A 236 -11.23 9.45 -6.12
N GLU A 237 -11.79 9.08 -7.28
CA GLU A 237 -12.97 9.69 -7.91
C GLU A 237 -14.11 8.68 -8.07
N THR A 238 -15.35 9.12 -7.84
CA THR A 238 -16.53 8.61 -8.55
C THR A 238 -16.58 9.31 -9.91
N LEU A 239 -17.00 8.63 -10.98
CA LEU A 239 -16.93 9.13 -12.36
C LEU A 239 -17.40 10.59 -12.48
N SER A 240 -16.53 11.48 -12.98
CA SER A 240 -16.84 12.91 -13.18
C SER A 240 -17.75 13.18 -14.39
N ASP A 241 -17.78 12.26 -15.35
CA ASP A 241 -18.45 12.48 -16.63
C ASP A 241 -19.76 11.69 -16.68
N ASP A 242 -20.88 12.38 -16.46
CA ASP A 242 -22.24 11.82 -16.62
C ASP A 242 -22.53 11.34 -18.05
N THR A 243 -21.66 11.68 -19.01
CA THR A 243 -21.86 11.39 -20.44
C THR A 243 -20.58 10.93 -21.14
N LYS A 244 -20.71 9.94 -22.04
CA LYS A 244 -19.62 9.42 -22.88
C LYS A 244 -19.84 9.76 -24.36
N LYS A 245 -18.75 9.84 -25.12
CA LYS A 245 -18.79 9.97 -26.59
C LYS A 245 -19.06 8.60 -27.21
N VAL A 246 -19.83 8.58 -28.29
CA VAL A 246 -20.05 7.39 -29.15
C VAL A 246 -19.29 7.48 -30.49
N VAL A 247 -18.51 8.55 -30.66
CA VAL A 247 -17.65 8.83 -31.82
C VAL A 247 -16.23 9.17 -31.37
N ASN A 248 -15.22 8.73 -32.14
CA ASN A 248 -13.81 8.96 -31.86
C ASN A 248 -13.02 9.22 -33.15
N LEU A 249 -12.08 10.18 -33.13
CA LEU A 249 -11.28 10.62 -34.29
C LEU A 249 -10.43 9.52 -34.90
N THR A 250 -10.02 8.52 -34.11
CA THR A 250 -9.16 7.42 -34.56
C THR A 250 -9.92 6.34 -35.33
N ASN A 251 -11.25 6.37 -35.32
CA ASN A 251 -12.07 5.32 -35.90
C ASN A 251 -12.39 5.60 -37.37
N GLN A 252 -12.58 4.54 -38.16
CA GLN A 252 -13.07 4.70 -39.52
C GLN A 252 -14.52 5.16 -39.52
N GLU A 253 -14.87 5.96 -40.52
CA GLU A 253 -16.22 6.39 -40.76
C GLU A 253 -17.12 5.18 -41.07
N SER A 254 -18.28 5.12 -40.41
CA SER A 254 -19.25 4.06 -40.63
C SER A 254 -20.67 4.57 -40.39
N VAL A 255 -21.64 3.83 -40.92
CA VAL A 255 -23.07 4.12 -40.73
C VAL A 255 -23.60 3.28 -39.56
N ARG A 256 -24.51 3.86 -38.79
CA ARG A 256 -25.33 3.17 -37.79
C ARG A 256 -26.78 3.52 -38.01
N HIS A 257 -27.64 2.52 -37.85
CA HIS A 257 -29.08 2.68 -37.95
C HIS A 257 -29.65 3.02 -36.57
N PHE A 258 -30.31 4.17 -36.43
CA PHE A 258 -30.90 4.59 -35.16
C PHE A 258 -32.40 4.36 -35.23
N LYS A 259 -32.92 3.51 -34.34
CA LYS A 259 -34.36 3.39 -34.12
C LYS A 259 -34.92 4.67 -33.50
N SER A 260 -36.21 4.92 -33.72
CA SER A 260 -36.96 5.98 -33.06
C SER A 260 -36.89 5.86 -31.52
N GLY A 261 -37.08 6.99 -30.83
CA GLY A 261 -36.98 7.06 -29.37
C GLY A 261 -35.65 7.59 -28.83
N VAL A 262 -34.71 8.02 -29.69
CA VAL A 262 -33.45 8.64 -29.25
C VAL A 262 -33.75 9.99 -28.60
N LYS A 263 -33.16 10.29 -27.43
CA LYS A 263 -33.34 11.58 -26.77
C LYS A 263 -32.75 12.72 -27.60
N VAL A 264 -33.41 13.87 -27.63
CA VAL A 264 -32.98 15.07 -28.37
C VAL A 264 -32.91 16.25 -27.41
N LYS A 265 -31.74 16.86 -27.27
CA LYS A 265 -31.53 18.05 -26.41
C LYS A 265 -31.69 19.38 -27.16
N CYS A 266 -32.04 19.36 -28.45
CA CYS A 266 -32.25 20.56 -29.27
C CYS A 266 -33.57 21.30 -28.96
N GLY A 267 -34.52 20.67 -28.25
CA GLY A 267 -35.82 21.26 -27.91
C GLY A 267 -36.85 20.18 -27.59
N ILE A 268 -38.10 20.58 -27.36
CA ILE A 268 -39.22 19.67 -27.03
C ILE A 268 -39.79 19.02 -28.29
N SER A 269 -39.98 19.78 -29.38
CA SER A 269 -40.39 19.23 -30.69
C SER A 269 -39.70 19.98 -31.83
N GLY A 270 -39.52 19.33 -32.98
CA GLY A 270 -38.92 19.96 -34.15
C GLY A 270 -38.35 18.98 -35.17
N VAL A 271 -37.52 19.50 -36.08
CA VAL A 271 -36.85 18.74 -37.14
C VAL A 271 -35.37 19.10 -37.20
N ILE A 272 -34.49 18.09 -37.14
CA ILE A 272 -33.09 18.24 -37.52
C ILE A 272 -32.99 17.86 -39.00
N LYS A 273 -32.57 18.81 -39.83
CA LYS A 273 -32.47 18.57 -41.28
C LYS A 273 -31.35 17.59 -41.60
N LYS A 274 -31.53 16.78 -42.63
CA LYS A 274 -30.46 15.92 -43.14
C LYS A 274 -29.23 16.76 -43.51
N GLY A 275 -28.04 16.22 -43.29
CA GLY A 275 -26.79 16.88 -43.59
C GLY A 275 -25.72 16.70 -42.51
N VAL A 276 -24.58 17.35 -42.75
CA VAL A 276 -23.37 17.23 -41.93
C VAL A 276 -23.34 18.31 -40.86
N TYR A 277 -23.19 17.89 -39.60
CA TYR A 277 -23.05 18.77 -38.45
C TYR A 277 -21.69 18.61 -37.80
N LYS A 278 -20.92 19.71 -37.78
CA LYS A 278 -19.57 19.75 -37.21
C LYS A 278 -19.60 20.23 -35.76
N VAL A 279 -19.07 19.42 -34.86
CA VAL A 279 -18.88 19.73 -33.44
C VAL A 279 -17.39 19.70 -33.12
N LYS A 280 -16.76 20.88 -33.05
CA LYS A 280 -15.30 21.05 -32.92
C LYS A 280 -14.56 20.31 -34.04
N THR A 281 -13.82 19.25 -33.70
CA THR A 281 -13.03 18.43 -34.61
C THR A 281 -13.80 17.24 -35.19
N MET A 282 -15.04 17.00 -34.76
CA MET A 282 -15.84 15.84 -35.15
C MET A 282 -17.03 16.24 -36.02
N SER A 283 -17.44 15.35 -36.93
CA SER A 283 -18.63 15.50 -37.77
C SER A 283 -19.60 14.34 -37.56
N VAL A 284 -20.88 14.65 -37.58
CA VAL A 284 -22.00 13.68 -37.61
C VAL A 284 -22.88 14.04 -38.79
N GLU A 285 -23.14 13.09 -39.68
CA GLU A 285 -24.04 13.26 -40.82
C GLU A 285 -25.33 12.46 -40.60
N TYR A 286 -26.47 13.15 -40.62
CA TYR A 286 -27.78 12.50 -40.64
C TYR A 286 -28.20 12.33 -42.10
N LEU A 287 -28.47 11.09 -42.52
CA LEU A 287 -28.81 10.79 -43.91
C LEU A 287 -30.27 11.14 -44.23
N ASP A 288 -31.13 11.19 -43.21
CA ASP A 288 -32.54 11.60 -43.29
C ASP A 288 -32.86 12.75 -42.33
N ASP A 289 -33.98 13.43 -42.57
CA ASP A 289 -34.54 14.40 -41.62
C ASP A 289 -34.94 13.66 -40.32
N VAL A 290 -34.51 14.18 -39.17
CA VAL A 290 -34.83 13.61 -37.86
C VAL A 290 -35.97 14.41 -37.24
N PHE A 291 -37.13 13.79 -37.15
CA PHE A 291 -38.32 14.34 -36.50
C PHE A 291 -38.30 13.97 -35.02
N TYR A 292 -38.63 14.92 -34.14
CA TYR A 292 -38.70 14.65 -32.71
C TYR A 292 -39.87 15.38 -32.05
N GLU A 293 -40.47 14.72 -31.06
CA GLU A 293 -41.55 15.22 -30.22
C GLU A 293 -41.32 14.80 -28.76
N ASN A 294 -41.72 15.64 -27.81
CA ASN A 294 -41.46 15.44 -26.38
C ASN A 294 -39.99 15.08 -26.05
N GLY A 295 -39.05 15.66 -26.80
CA GLY A 295 -37.61 15.45 -26.64
C GLY A 295 -37.10 14.08 -27.10
N LYS A 296 -37.86 13.33 -27.93
CA LYS A 296 -37.43 12.04 -28.49
C LYS A 296 -37.71 11.95 -29.99
N THR A 297 -36.85 11.25 -30.73
CA THR A 297 -37.04 11.03 -32.17
C THR A 297 -38.28 10.17 -32.44
N THR A 298 -39.03 10.49 -33.50
CA THR A 298 -40.25 9.77 -33.89
C THR A 298 -40.08 8.89 -35.12
N ASN A 299 -38.96 9.02 -35.82
CA ASN A 299 -38.58 8.18 -36.94
C ASN A 299 -37.21 7.52 -36.75
N ASP A 300 -36.99 6.44 -37.49
CA ASP A 300 -35.69 5.82 -37.64
C ASP A 300 -34.83 6.68 -38.58
N VAL A 301 -33.51 6.69 -38.36
CA VAL A 301 -32.56 7.48 -39.15
C VAL A 301 -31.22 6.74 -39.28
N ASP A 302 -30.64 6.75 -40.47
CA ASP A 302 -29.25 6.34 -40.67
C ASP A 302 -28.30 7.51 -40.40
N VAL A 303 -27.29 7.26 -39.57
CA VAL A 303 -26.32 8.27 -39.15
C VAL A 303 -24.92 7.81 -39.53
N ARG A 304 -24.16 8.67 -40.22
CA ARG A 304 -22.77 8.42 -40.60
C ARG A 304 -21.83 9.24 -39.70
N ALA A 305 -20.89 8.55 -39.04
CA ALA A 305 -19.88 9.16 -38.19
C ALA A 305 -18.70 8.21 -37.93
N LEU A 306 -17.64 8.70 -37.27
CA LEU A 306 -16.52 7.87 -36.81
C LEU A 306 -16.89 7.13 -35.51
N PHE A 307 -17.85 6.20 -35.59
CA PHE A 307 -18.38 5.51 -34.41
C PHE A 307 -17.33 4.69 -33.66
N SER A 308 -17.31 4.85 -32.34
CA SER A 308 -16.50 4.05 -31.40
C SER A 308 -17.23 2.81 -30.86
N VAL A 309 -18.48 2.60 -31.28
CA VAL A 309 -19.37 1.55 -30.79
C VAL A 309 -20.05 0.79 -31.93
N SER A 310 -20.38 -0.48 -31.71
CA SER A 310 -21.08 -1.34 -32.69
C SER A 310 -22.56 -0.95 -32.83
N GLN A 311 -23.22 -1.47 -33.86
CA GLN A 311 -24.68 -1.34 -34.05
C GLN A 311 -25.44 -1.88 -32.83
N GLU A 312 -25.09 -3.08 -32.37
CA GLU A 312 -25.71 -3.70 -31.18
C GLU A 312 -25.62 -2.81 -29.93
N LYS A 313 -24.50 -2.11 -29.74
CA LYS A 313 -24.35 -1.16 -28.61
C LYS A 313 -25.20 0.09 -28.79
N ILE A 314 -25.33 0.60 -30.02
CA ILE A 314 -26.25 1.72 -30.31
C ILE A 314 -27.68 1.30 -29.97
N ASP A 315 -28.12 0.13 -30.45
CA ASP A 315 -29.46 -0.39 -30.17
C ASP A 315 -29.70 -0.54 -28.67
N LYS A 316 -28.71 -1.09 -27.93
CA LYS A 316 -28.75 -1.19 -26.47
C LYS A 316 -28.90 0.19 -25.82
N PHE A 317 -28.08 1.17 -26.19
CA PHE A 317 -28.15 2.53 -25.61
C PHE A 317 -29.45 3.27 -25.93
N ILE A 318 -30.09 2.99 -27.07
CA ILE A 318 -31.42 3.54 -27.39
C ILE A 318 -32.47 2.87 -26.49
N SER A 319 -32.44 1.53 -26.39
CA SER A 319 -33.40 0.77 -25.56
C SER A 319 -33.32 1.11 -24.07
N GLU A 320 -32.12 1.37 -23.56
CA GLU A 320 -31.87 1.79 -22.18
C GLU A 320 -32.06 3.30 -21.98
N ASN A 321 -32.50 4.02 -23.02
CA ASN A 321 -32.70 5.47 -22.98
C ASN A 321 -31.43 6.22 -22.53
N LEU A 322 -30.25 5.81 -23.01
CA LEU A 322 -28.95 6.42 -22.72
C LEU A 322 -28.45 7.31 -23.87
N LEU A 323 -28.71 6.94 -25.13
CA LEU A 323 -28.23 7.69 -26.30
C LEU A 323 -29.01 9.00 -26.47
N PHE A 324 -28.32 10.09 -26.78
CA PHE A 324 -28.95 11.37 -27.08
C PHE A 324 -28.21 12.23 -28.12
N ILE A 325 -28.99 13.01 -28.86
CA ILE A 325 -28.53 14.08 -29.75
C ILE A 325 -28.35 15.35 -28.91
N THR A 326 -27.15 15.92 -28.94
CA THR A 326 -26.80 17.15 -28.19
C THR A 326 -27.45 18.40 -28.81
N ILE A 327 -27.46 19.53 -28.10
CA ILE A 327 -27.93 20.83 -28.62
C ILE A 327 -27.25 21.19 -29.96
N ASN A 328 -25.95 20.88 -30.07
CA ASN A 328 -25.14 21.11 -31.28
C ASN A 328 -25.25 19.98 -32.31
N LYS A 329 -26.27 19.11 -32.20
CA LYS A 329 -26.57 18.01 -33.12
C LYS A 329 -25.47 16.94 -33.22
N GLY A 330 -24.48 16.96 -32.33
CA GLY A 330 -23.56 15.84 -32.14
C GLY A 330 -24.15 14.73 -31.29
N LEU A 331 -23.45 13.61 -31.15
CA LEU A 331 -23.92 12.42 -30.43
C LEU A 331 -23.18 12.18 -29.12
N ARG A 332 -23.93 11.91 -28.05
CA ARG A 332 -23.41 11.46 -26.76
C ARG A 332 -24.36 10.44 -26.17
N ARG A 333 -23.91 9.75 -25.12
CA ARG A 333 -24.76 8.92 -24.28
C ARG A 333 -24.56 9.26 -22.82
N ASP A 334 -25.58 9.07 -22.01
CA ASP A 334 -25.44 9.05 -20.56
C ASP A 334 -24.64 7.78 -20.15
N VAL A 335 -23.96 7.85 -19.01
CA VAL A 335 -23.29 6.69 -18.42
C VAL A 335 -24.37 5.78 -17.81
N SER A 336 -24.31 4.48 -18.14
CA SER A 336 -25.25 3.50 -17.57
C SER A 336 -25.09 3.38 -16.06
N GLU A 337 -26.12 2.92 -15.34
CA GLU A 337 -26.05 2.73 -13.88
C GLU A 337 -24.91 1.77 -13.48
N GLU A 338 -24.69 0.70 -14.25
CA GLU A 338 -23.56 -0.22 -14.07
C GLU A 338 -22.22 0.52 -14.21
N GLU A 339 -22.10 1.37 -15.22
CA GLU A 339 -20.89 2.15 -15.41
C GLU A 339 -20.72 3.26 -14.40
N GLN A 340 -21.78 3.85 -13.83
CA GLN A 340 -21.67 4.88 -12.77
C GLN A 340 -20.96 4.33 -11.53
N ASN A 341 -21.09 3.02 -11.27
CA ASN A 341 -20.38 2.34 -10.20
C ASN A 341 -18.91 2.00 -10.55
N ASN A 342 -18.50 2.15 -11.81
CA ASN A 342 -17.11 1.91 -12.20
C ASN A 342 -16.20 3.03 -11.72
N ARG A 343 -15.16 2.64 -10.99
CA ARG A 343 -14.14 3.55 -10.49
C ARG A 343 -13.07 3.82 -11.55
N LYS A 344 -12.52 5.03 -11.55
CA LYS A 344 -11.42 5.42 -12.42
C LYS A 344 -10.11 5.23 -11.68
N SER A 345 -9.15 4.54 -12.30
CA SER A 345 -7.86 4.31 -11.66
C SER A 345 -7.16 5.64 -11.40
N ILE A 346 -6.42 5.73 -10.29
CA ILE A 346 -5.45 6.81 -10.08
C ILE A 346 -4.41 6.81 -11.21
N THR A 347 -3.82 7.97 -11.48
CA THR A 347 -2.72 8.11 -12.44
C THR A 347 -1.37 7.89 -11.75
N ASP A 348 -0.39 7.43 -12.52
CA ASP A 348 1.00 7.29 -12.11
C ASP A 348 1.70 8.65 -11.86
N LEU A 349 1.13 9.76 -12.34
CA LEU A 349 1.61 11.12 -12.10
C LEU A 349 0.82 11.82 -10.99
N LEU A 350 1.46 12.06 -9.84
CA LEU A 350 0.85 12.70 -8.66
C LEU A 350 1.29 14.17 -8.57
N LEU A 351 0.77 15.01 -9.46
CA LEU A 351 1.20 16.42 -9.60
C LEU A 351 0.61 17.35 -8.52
N ASP A 352 -0.64 17.09 -8.10
CA ASP A 352 -1.41 17.97 -7.21
C ASP A 352 -1.71 17.33 -5.84
N TRP A 353 -0.89 16.37 -5.42
CA TRP A 353 -1.07 15.58 -4.19
C TRP A 353 -0.34 16.19 -2.99
N GLY A 354 -0.04 17.49 -3.05
CA GLY A 354 0.74 18.22 -2.04
C GLY A 354 2.24 18.06 -2.23
N ASP A 355 3.03 18.94 -1.62
CA ASP A 355 4.49 18.91 -1.72
C ASP A 355 5.20 19.27 -0.41
N ASN A 356 6.54 19.34 -0.45
CA ASN A 356 7.35 19.61 0.73
C ASN A 356 7.04 20.98 1.36
N GLN A 357 6.67 22.00 0.57
CA GLN A 357 6.31 23.32 1.13
C GLN A 357 4.99 23.26 1.88
N ASP A 358 4.04 22.44 1.41
CA ASP A 358 2.78 22.23 2.11
C ASP A 358 3.04 21.51 3.44
N SER A 359 3.92 20.50 3.45
CA SER A 359 4.36 19.77 4.65
C SER A 359 4.98 20.69 5.71
N GLU A 360 5.87 21.62 5.29
CA GLU A 360 6.48 22.59 6.19
C GLU A 360 5.45 23.53 6.83
N LYS A 361 4.43 23.94 6.07
CA LYS A 361 3.35 24.79 6.59
C LYS A 361 2.48 24.03 7.59
N GLU A 362 2.09 22.80 7.25
CA GLU A 362 1.31 21.92 8.12
C GLU A 362 2.00 21.71 9.48
N LEU A 363 3.32 21.46 9.47
CA LEU A 363 4.09 21.31 10.71
C LEU A 363 4.17 22.60 11.52
N LYS A 364 4.40 23.76 10.89
CA LYS A 364 4.46 25.05 11.58
C LYS A 364 3.16 25.44 12.27
N LEU A 365 2.02 24.94 11.78
CA LEU A 365 0.74 25.15 12.46
C LEU A 365 0.65 24.36 13.76
N ILE A 366 1.27 23.19 13.82
CA ILE A 366 1.20 22.28 14.98
C ILE A 366 2.34 22.55 15.96
N PHE A 367 3.53 22.90 15.44
CA PHE A 367 4.74 23.19 16.21
C PHE A 367 5.22 24.60 15.90
N VAL A 368 5.34 25.43 16.95
CA VAL A 368 5.84 26.80 16.82
C VAL A 368 7.31 26.80 16.37
N ASP A 369 8.11 25.89 16.91
CA ASP A 369 9.52 25.71 16.55
C ASP A 369 9.70 24.67 15.43
N LYS A 370 10.76 24.86 14.63
CA LYS A 370 11.15 23.90 13.60
C LYS A 370 11.83 22.70 14.26
N ILE A 371 11.07 21.62 14.45
CA ILE A 371 11.56 20.40 15.12
C ILE A 371 11.82 19.22 14.16
N PHE A 372 11.38 19.32 12.90
CA PHE A 372 11.48 18.26 11.91
C PHE A 372 11.56 18.85 10.50
N ASP A 373 12.49 18.38 9.67
CA ASP A 373 12.77 18.97 8.35
C ASP A 373 12.04 18.26 7.21
N TYR A 374 11.97 16.93 7.25
CA TYR A 374 11.48 16.12 6.12
C TYR A 374 10.20 15.35 6.43
N ALA A 375 9.09 16.05 6.61
CA ALA A 375 7.76 15.42 6.68
C ALA A 375 7.14 15.26 5.30
N LYS A 376 6.26 14.26 5.18
CA LYS A 376 5.39 14.09 4.02
C LYS A 376 4.11 14.92 4.20
N PRO A 377 3.50 15.43 3.11
CA PRO A 377 2.30 16.26 3.21
C PRO A 377 1.09 15.39 3.50
N ILE A 378 0.15 15.90 4.30
CA ILE A 378 -1.10 15.21 4.63
C ILE A 378 -1.84 14.79 3.35
N LYS A 379 -1.88 15.68 2.35
CA LYS A 379 -2.62 15.46 1.10
C LYS A 379 -2.14 14.23 0.31
N LEU A 380 -0.84 13.92 0.34
CA LEU A 380 -0.29 12.74 -0.35
C LEU A 380 -0.84 11.47 0.27
N ILE A 381 -0.69 11.35 1.59
CA ILE A 381 -1.11 10.16 2.33
C ILE A 381 -2.64 10.02 2.32
N PHE A 382 -3.35 11.14 2.46
CA PHE A 382 -4.80 11.21 2.36
C PHE A 382 -5.30 10.60 1.05
N ASN A 383 -4.74 11.02 -0.09
CA ASN A 383 -5.14 10.52 -1.39
C ASN A 383 -4.73 9.06 -1.61
N LEU A 384 -3.57 8.62 -1.11
CA LEU A 384 -3.14 7.22 -1.16
C LEU A 384 -4.09 6.31 -0.38
N VAL A 385 -4.45 6.67 0.85
CA VAL A 385 -5.42 5.91 1.67
C VAL A 385 -6.80 5.95 1.04
N LYS A 386 -7.26 7.13 0.58
CA LYS A 386 -8.54 7.28 -0.13
C LYS A 386 -8.60 6.40 -1.38
N SER A 387 -7.48 6.22 -2.07
CA SER A 387 -7.40 5.39 -3.27
C SER A 387 -7.83 3.94 -3.05
N PHE A 388 -7.66 3.40 -1.83
CA PHE A 388 -8.09 2.04 -1.48
C PHE A 388 -9.62 1.87 -1.49
N CYS A 389 -10.41 2.96 -1.47
CA CYS A 389 -11.86 2.95 -1.62
C CYS A 389 -12.62 2.08 -0.58
N SER A 390 -12.16 2.07 0.66
CA SER A 390 -12.89 1.53 1.81
C SER A 390 -13.15 2.64 2.81
N ASP A 391 -14.35 2.68 3.39
CA ASP A 391 -14.73 3.54 4.52
C ASP A 391 -14.37 2.92 5.88
N SER A 392 -14.05 1.63 5.89
CA SER A 392 -13.61 0.85 7.05
C SER A 392 -12.35 0.05 6.70
N CYS A 393 -11.19 0.57 7.08
CA CYS A 393 -9.91 -0.12 6.89
C CYS A 393 -8.92 0.20 8.00
N THR A 394 -7.92 -0.66 8.18
CA THR A 394 -6.79 -0.47 9.09
C THR A 394 -5.55 -0.07 8.28
N VAL A 395 -5.01 1.10 8.60
CA VAL A 395 -3.83 1.69 7.97
C VAL A 395 -2.64 1.56 8.91
N LEU A 396 -1.56 0.92 8.46
CA LEU A 396 -0.32 0.76 9.21
C LEU A 396 0.78 1.63 8.60
N ASP A 397 1.49 2.36 9.46
CA ASP A 397 2.74 3.03 9.09
C ASP A 397 3.81 2.78 10.16
N PHE A 398 4.78 1.95 9.79
CA PHE A 398 5.87 1.54 10.69
C PHE A 398 7.16 2.35 10.49
N PHE A 399 7.05 3.50 9.82
CA PHE A 399 8.04 4.58 9.74
C PHE A 399 7.33 5.93 9.95
N ALA A 400 6.55 6.03 11.03
CA ALA A 400 5.55 7.08 11.19
C ALA A 400 6.10 8.51 11.14
N GLY A 401 7.36 8.71 11.54
CA GLY A 401 8.02 10.01 11.58
C GLY A 401 7.20 11.02 12.36
N THR A 402 6.70 12.06 11.68
CA THR A 402 5.85 13.09 12.30
C THR A 402 4.46 12.63 12.67
N GLY A 403 4.00 11.45 12.24
CA GLY A 403 2.63 10.99 12.41
C GLY A 403 1.65 11.55 11.37
N THR A 404 2.16 11.92 10.18
CA THR A 404 1.34 12.44 9.07
C THR A 404 0.24 11.46 8.68
N THR A 405 0.55 10.16 8.62
CA THR A 405 -0.42 9.11 8.27
C THR A 405 -1.61 9.08 9.22
N GLY A 406 -1.39 9.22 10.53
CA GLY A 406 -2.48 9.27 11.51
C GLY A 406 -3.43 10.45 11.26
N GLN A 407 -2.90 11.64 10.99
CA GLN A 407 -3.73 12.80 10.67
C GLN A 407 -4.49 12.63 9.35
N ALA A 408 -3.85 12.10 8.31
CA ALA A 408 -4.49 11.87 7.01
C ALA A 408 -5.69 10.91 7.13
N VAL A 409 -5.57 9.86 7.94
CA VAL A 409 -6.67 8.91 8.22
C VAL A 409 -7.85 9.59 8.92
N MET A 410 -7.58 10.39 9.96
CA MET A 410 -8.63 11.10 10.69
C MET A 410 -9.30 12.18 9.82
N GLU A 411 -8.53 12.89 9.00
CA GLU A 411 -9.06 13.86 8.04
C GLU A 411 -9.96 13.19 6.99
N LEU A 412 -9.59 12.00 6.52
CA LEU A 412 -10.41 11.24 5.59
C LEU A 412 -11.73 10.81 6.23
N ASN A 413 -11.68 10.23 7.44
CA ASN A 413 -12.88 9.89 8.21
C ASN A 413 -13.77 11.11 8.47
N ARG A 414 -13.19 12.28 8.76
CA ARG A 414 -13.95 13.53 8.91
C ARG A 414 -14.61 13.97 7.60
N GLN A 415 -13.92 13.82 6.46
CA GLN A 415 -14.45 14.22 5.15
C GLN A 415 -15.60 13.32 4.69
N ASP A 416 -15.50 12.01 4.88
CA ASP A 416 -16.43 11.04 4.28
C ASP A 416 -17.29 10.25 5.28
N GLY A 417 -17.14 10.51 6.59
CA GLY A 417 -17.86 9.80 7.64
C GLY A 417 -17.38 8.37 7.90
N GLY A 418 -16.22 7.98 7.34
CA GLY A 418 -15.64 6.65 7.53
C GLY A 418 -15.18 6.38 8.98
N ASN A 419 -14.81 5.13 9.23
CA ASN A 419 -14.39 4.63 10.54
C ASN A 419 -13.02 3.92 10.50
N ARG A 420 -12.14 4.39 9.61
CA ARG A 420 -10.79 3.85 9.42
C ARG A 420 -9.95 4.00 10.68
N LYS A 421 -9.04 3.06 10.90
CA LYS A 421 -8.12 3.08 12.04
C LYS A 421 -6.69 3.20 11.55
N PHE A 422 -5.85 3.95 12.28
CA PHE A 422 -4.41 3.92 12.06
C PHE A 422 -3.68 3.15 13.18
N ILE A 423 -2.56 2.55 12.79
CA ILE A 423 -1.54 2.01 13.68
C ILE A 423 -0.22 2.62 13.23
N LEU A 424 0.45 3.36 14.12
CA LEU A 424 1.76 3.95 13.86
C LEU A 424 2.83 3.21 14.66
N CYS A 425 4.00 3.03 14.06
CA CYS A 425 5.20 2.62 14.80
C CYS A 425 6.30 3.65 14.59
N GLN A 426 6.91 4.11 15.68
CA GLN A 426 8.01 5.06 15.64
C GLN A 426 9.10 4.68 16.63
N VAL A 427 10.33 4.57 16.13
CA VAL A 427 11.51 4.45 16.98
C VAL A 427 11.80 5.79 17.64
N ASN A 428 12.17 5.76 18.93
CA ASN A 428 12.50 6.96 19.68
C ASN A 428 13.98 7.36 19.53
N GLU A 429 14.37 7.72 18.32
CA GLU A 429 15.72 8.24 18.02
C GLU A 429 15.85 9.67 18.53
N LYS A 430 16.95 9.96 19.25
CA LYS A 430 17.28 11.29 19.77
C LYS A 430 18.17 12.03 18.80
N THR A 431 17.89 13.32 18.61
CA THR A 431 18.68 14.24 17.79
C THR A 431 18.84 15.58 18.53
N ASP A 432 19.66 16.48 17.99
CA ASP A 432 19.84 17.84 18.55
C ASP A 432 18.51 18.63 18.63
N THR A 433 17.58 18.41 17.69
CA THR A 433 16.26 19.06 17.67
C THR A 433 15.18 18.27 18.41
N THR A 434 15.46 17.01 18.76
CA THR A 434 14.53 16.10 19.47
C THR A 434 15.25 15.40 20.64
N PRO A 435 15.57 16.13 21.73
CA PRO A 435 16.37 15.58 22.84
C PRO A 435 15.69 14.44 23.61
N ASN A 436 14.35 14.40 23.64
CA ASN A 436 13.58 13.27 24.19
C ASN A 436 13.31 12.19 23.13
N GLY A 437 13.61 12.50 21.87
CA GLY A 437 13.50 11.63 20.71
C GLY A 437 12.25 11.87 19.88
N ILE A 438 12.31 11.47 18.61
CA ILE A 438 11.28 11.76 17.59
C ILE A 438 9.88 11.31 18.05
N ALA A 439 9.77 10.13 18.69
CA ALA A 439 8.48 9.62 19.12
C ALA A 439 7.81 10.54 20.16
N TYR A 440 8.54 10.99 21.17
CA TYR A 440 7.99 11.82 22.25
C TYR A 440 7.95 13.32 21.95
N ASP A 441 8.93 13.83 21.20
CA ASP A 441 9.01 15.26 20.88
C ASP A 441 8.22 15.65 19.63
N VAL A 442 7.89 14.68 18.77
CA VAL A 442 7.20 14.95 17.51
C VAL A 442 5.91 14.15 17.40
N THR A 443 5.99 12.82 17.29
CA THR A 443 4.84 11.98 16.92
C THR A 443 3.71 12.07 17.94
N THR A 444 3.99 11.82 19.22
CA THR A 444 2.97 11.83 20.28
C THR A 444 2.38 13.22 20.49
N LYS A 445 3.22 14.27 20.43
CA LYS A 445 2.78 15.67 20.59
C LYS A 445 1.90 16.11 19.43
N ARG A 446 2.23 15.74 18.17
CA ARG A 446 1.38 16.01 17.02
C ARG A 446 0.00 15.41 17.24
N LEU A 447 -0.05 14.10 17.51
CA LEU A 447 -1.31 13.36 17.68
C LEU A 447 -2.13 13.94 18.83
N LYS A 448 -1.53 14.17 20.00
CA LYS A 448 -2.22 14.77 21.15
C LYS A 448 -2.83 16.13 20.79
N ARG A 449 -2.04 17.03 20.19
CA ARG A 449 -2.50 18.37 19.79
C ARG A 449 -3.68 18.34 18.84
N ILE A 450 -3.62 17.56 17.77
CA ILE A 450 -4.68 17.52 16.75
C ILE A 450 -5.90 16.71 17.20
N MET A 451 -5.72 15.68 18.04
CA MET A 451 -6.81 14.81 18.48
C MET A 451 -7.61 15.44 19.63
N SER A 452 -6.94 16.00 20.63
CA SER A 452 -7.62 16.57 21.81
C SER A 452 -7.69 18.10 21.82
N GLY A 453 -6.97 18.79 20.94
CA GLY A 453 -6.92 20.25 20.93
C GLY A 453 -6.13 20.87 22.08
N GLU A 454 -5.17 20.12 22.63
CA GLU A 454 -4.32 20.57 23.74
C GLU A 454 -3.01 19.77 23.75
N CYS A 455 -1.99 20.32 24.42
CA CYS A 455 -0.75 19.63 24.73
C CYS A 455 -0.92 18.71 25.94
N TYR A 456 0.09 17.87 26.22
CA TYR A 456 0.10 17.00 27.41
C TYR A 456 0.13 17.76 28.74
N ASP A 457 0.58 19.01 28.74
CA ASP A 457 0.55 19.91 29.91
C ASP A 457 -0.77 20.70 30.02
N GLY A 458 -1.74 20.44 29.14
CA GLY A 458 -3.04 21.13 29.09
C GLY A 458 -3.02 22.48 28.34
N THR A 459 -1.87 22.93 27.84
CA THR A 459 -1.80 24.18 27.07
C THR A 459 -2.47 24.04 25.70
N LYS A 460 -3.06 25.15 25.20
CA LYS A 460 -3.77 25.21 23.91
C LYS A 460 -3.17 26.24 22.95
N ASP A 461 -1.93 26.65 23.19
CA ASP A 461 -1.26 27.69 22.42
C ASP A 461 -0.47 27.09 21.25
N PHE A 462 -1.17 26.82 20.15
CA PHE A 462 -0.55 26.46 18.88
C PHE A 462 -1.43 26.89 17.69
N PRO A 463 -0.85 27.37 16.57
CA PRO A 463 -1.62 28.01 15.49
C PRO A 463 -2.71 27.15 14.85
N TRP A 464 -2.56 25.83 14.82
CA TRP A 464 -3.49 24.91 14.16
C TRP A 464 -4.93 25.05 14.68
N LEU A 465 -5.12 25.31 15.97
CA LEU A 465 -6.44 25.50 16.59
C LEU A 465 -7.21 26.74 16.13
N LYS A 466 -6.54 27.69 15.46
CA LYS A 466 -7.21 28.91 14.99
C LYS A 466 -8.19 28.62 13.86
N ASP A 467 -7.84 27.66 13.01
CA ASP A 467 -8.56 27.35 11.77
C ASP A 467 -9.09 25.90 11.75
N ASN A 468 -8.86 25.12 12.80
CA ASN A 468 -9.21 23.70 12.84
C ASN A 468 -9.80 23.29 14.19
N GLU A 469 -10.83 22.44 14.13
CA GLU A 469 -11.36 21.75 15.30
C GLU A 469 -10.60 20.43 15.55
N PRO A 470 -10.41 20.03 16.82
CA PRO A 470 -9.82 18.74 17.17
C PRO A 470 -10.58 17.55 16.56
N TYR A 471 -9.88 16.45 16.28
CA TYR A 471 -10.50 15.25 15.70
C TYR A 471 -11.38 14.48 16.70
N MET A 472 -11.10 14.59 18.00
CA MET A 472 -11.83 13.93 19.09
C MET A 472 -11.78 12.39 19.09
N ASP A 473 -10.97 11.79 18.22
CA ASP A 473 -10.65 10.36 18.29
C ASP A 473 -9.73 10.06 19.49
N ASN A 474 -9.62 8.77 19.84
CA ASN A 474 -8.88 8.27 20.99
C ASN A 474 -7.54 7.66 20.58
N LEU A 475 -6.55 7.66 21.48
CA LEU A 475 -5.24 7.10 21.21
C LEU A 475 -4.78 6.18 22.34
N ASN A 476 -4.42 4.95 21.99
CA ASN A 476 -3.62 4.08 22.84
C ASN A 476 -2.16 4.17 22.42
N VAL A 477 -1.29 4.49 23.37
CA VAL A 477 0.15 4.51 23.17
C VAL A 477 0.76 3.30 23.88
N TYR A 478 1.57 2.55 23.16
CA TYR A 478 2.31 1.40 23.67
C TYR A 478 3.81 1.62 23.50
N GLU A 479 4.60 1.17 24.46
CA GLU A 479 6.05 1.03 24.34
C GLU A 479 6.41 -0.45 24.15
N ILE A 480 7.51 -0.73 23.46
CA ILE A 480 8.07 -2.08 23.40
C ILE A 480 8.92 -2.35 24.65
N GLY A 481 8.35 -3.12 25.58
CA GLY A 481 9.04 -3.67 26.75
C GLY A 481 9.88 -4.90 26.40
N LYS A 482 10.74 -5.31 27.35
CA LYS A 482 11.55 -6.53 27.24
C LYS A 482 11.56 -7.30 28.56
N VAL A 483 11.53 -8.63 28.46
CA VAL A 483 11.69 -9.54 29.62
C VAL A 483 12.54 -10.74 29.20
N SER A 484 13.55 -11.08 30.00
CA SER A 484 14.45 -12.21 29.73
C SER A 484 13.70 -13.54 29.85
N LYS A 485 13.99 -14.49 28.95
CA LYS A 485 13.48 -15.87 29.02
C LYS A 485 14.08 -16.67 30.17
N THR A 486 15.26 -16.29 30.67
CA THR A 486 16.07 -17.13 31.58
C THR A 486 16.35 -16.50 32.94
N GLU A 487 16.13 -15.20 33.13
CA GLU A 487 16.45 -14.54 34.40
C GLU A 487 15.24 -14.39 35.32
N HIS A 488 15.30 -15.02 36.49
CA HIS A 488 14.44 -14.77 37.65
C HIS A 488 14.85 -13.51 38.44
N THR A 489 15.79 -12.69 37.95
CA THR A 489 16.52 -11.65 38.70
C THR A 489 15.65 -10.53 39.29
N THR A 490 14.39 -10.38 38.85
CA THR A 490 13.42 -9.41 39.41
C THR A 490 12.19 -10.04 40.06
N GLY A 491 12.11 -11.38 40.13
CA GLY A 491 10.96 -12.10 40.68
C GLY A 491 9.65 -11.99 39.86
N LYS A 492 9.68 -11.37 38.67
CA LYS A 492 8.53 -11.29 37.73
C LYS A 492 8.87 -12.01 36.42
N THR A 493 7.99 -12.92 36.02
CA THR A 493 8.06 -13.72 34.80
C THR A 493 7.46 -12.97 33.60
N ALA A 494 7.62 -13.51 32.39
CA ALA A 494 6.93 -12.98 31.20
C ALA A 494 5.40 -12.93 31.38
N PHE A 495 4.84 -13.89 32.12
CA PHE A 495 3.41 -13.97 32.42
C PHE A 495 2.92 -12.86 33.36
N ASP A 496 3.81 -12.30 34.18
CA ASP A 496 3.49 -11.15 35.05
C ASP A 496 3.57 -9.81 34.31
N LYS A 497 4.39 -9.76 33.25
CA LYS A 497 4.72 -8.52 32.53
C LYS A 497 3.87 -8.29 31.29
N ILE A 498 3.54 -9.37 30.58
CA ILE A 498 2.74 -9.29 29.36
C ILE A 498 1.28 -9.10 29.75
N ASP A 499 0.69 -8.00 29.30
CA ASP A 499 -0.71 -7.70 29.50
C ASP A 499 -1.52 -8.08 28.26
N GLU A 500 -2.34 -9.11 28.37
CA GLU A 500 -3.23 -9.61 27.33
C GLU A 500 -4.23 -8.55 26.80
N THR A 501 -4.59 -7.56 27.63
CA THR A 501 -5.48 -6.46 27.21
C THR A 501 -4.82 -5.52 26.20
N CYS A 502 -3.48 -5.44 26.19
CA CYS A 502 -2.74 -4.73 25.15
C CYS A 502 -2.86 -5.41 23.77
N TYR A 503 -3.39 -6.64 23.72
CA TYR A 503 -3.64 -7.42 22.51
C TYR A 503 -5.15 -7.64 22.27
N GLY A 504 -6.00 -6.79 22.86
CA GLY A 504 -7.45 -6.84 22.66
C GLY A 504 -8.14 -8.06 23.27
N LEU A 505 -7.47 -8.75 24.21
CA LEU A 505 -8.06 -9.87 24.94
C LEU A 505 -8.55 -9.42 26.32
N PRO A 506 -9.62 -10.02 26.87
CA PRO A 506 -9.97 -9.84 28.27
C PRO A 506 -8.87 -10.42 29.16
N LYS A 507 -8.83 -9.97 30.42
CA LYS A 507 -7.92 -10.55 31.43
C LYS A 507 -8.19 -12.05 31.59
N PHE A 508 -7.14 -12.87 31.60
CA PHE A 508 -7.27 -14.30 31.83
C PHE A 508 -7.61 -14.59 33.29
N GLU A 509 -8.64 -15.39 33.52
CA GLU A 509 -9.02 -15.82 34.88
C GLU A 509 -8.03 -16.83 35.47
N LYS A 510 -7.45 -17.69 34.63
CA LYS A 510 -6.49 -18.73 35.04
C LYS A 510 -5.10 -18.43 34.49
N LEU A 511 -4.10 -18.57 35.36
CA LEU A 511 -2.69 -18.40 34.99
C LEU A 511 -2.25 -19.42 33.92
N THR A 512 -2.82 -20.63 33.92
CA THR A 512 -2.53 -21.67 32.91
C THR A 512 -2.85 -21.21 31.50
N ASP A 513 -4.00 -20.57 31.32
CA ASP A 513 -4.49 -20.13 30.01
C ASP A 513 -3.63 -18.98 29.48
N LYS A 514 -3.19 -18.10 30.41
CA LYS A 514 -2.22 -17.05 30.12
C LYS A 514 -0.87 -17.61 29.71
N ILE A 515 -0.36 -18.63 30.42
CA ILE A 515 0.91 -19.28 30.10
C ILE A 515 0.86 -19.88 28.70
N GLU A 516 -0.19 -20.67 28.40
CA GLU A 516 -0.37 -21.28 27.08
C GLU A 516 -0.43 -20.23 25.98
N TRP A 517 -1.19 -19.15 26.20
CA TRP A 517 -1.28 -18.06 25.23
C TRP A 517 0.06 -17.36 25.02
N VAL A 518 0.82 -17.05 26.07
CA VAL A 518 2.14 -16.41 25.94
C VAL A 518 3.11 -17.32 25.20
N CYS A 519 3.23 -18.60 25.56
CA CYS A 519 4.13 -19.54 24.88
C CYS A 519 3.77 -19.67 23.39
N ARG A 520 2.47 -19.85 23.08
CA ARG A 520 2.01 -19.99 21.70
C ARG A 520 2.31 -18.77 20.83
N ASN A 521 2.20 -17.55 21.37
CA ASN A 521 2.29 -16.32 20.58
C ASN A 521 3.68 -15.68 20.58
N PHE A 522 4.45 -15.78 21.66
CA PHE A 522 5.75 -15.11 21.79
C PHE A 522 6.95 -16.04 21.55
N GLU A 523 6.82 -17.35 21.80
CA GLU A 523 7.91 -18.30 21.49
C GLU A 523 7.91 -18.70 20.01
N ASN A 524 6.74 -18.80 19.37
CA ASN A 524 6.66 -19.03 17.92
C ASN A 524 6.98 -17.76 17.11
N ALA A 525 6.68 -16.56 17.62
CA ALA A 525 7.04 -15.31 16.94
C ALA A 525 8.55 -15.13 16.73
N THR A 526 9.38 -15.75 17.58
CA THR A 526 10.85 -15.73 17.43
C THR A 526 11.38 -16.79 16.45
N LYS A 527 10.69 -17.92 16.24
CA LYS A 527 11.05 -18.92 15.21
C LYS A 527 10.53 -18.58 13.82
N MET A 528 9.40 -17.88 13.72
CA MET A 528 8.74 -17.54 12.45
C MET A 528 9.44 -16.43 11.65
N GLY A 529 10.63 -16.01 12.07
CA GLY A 529 11.50 -15.14 11.29
C GLY A 529 12.50 -15.92 10.43
N GLU A 530 12.72 -17.22 10.67
CA GLU A 530 13.64 -18.07 9.90
C GLU A 530 13.20 -18.32 8.47
#